data_AF-M2ADJ0-F1
#
_entry.id   AF-M2ADJ0-F1
#
_cell.length_a   1.000
_cell.length_b   1.000
_cell.length_c   1.000
_cell.angle_alpha   90.00
_cell.angle_beta   90.00
_cell.angle_gamma   90.00
#
_symmetry.space_group_name_H-M   'P 1'
#
loop_
_entity.id
_entity.type
_entity.pdbx_description
1 polymer ?
#
loop_
_entity_poly.entity_id
_entity_poly.type
_entity_poly.pdbx_seq_one_letter_code
_entity_poly.pdbx_strand_id
1 'polypeptide(L)'
;MTEKEKALYKRINIYQKETFREFLLDSIQNDDQVSFEKIVRAIGIAWGVIRTVIKDSPKVDREIEETAEKFSKKQTFSEFVGELWKNKDKILTGKYKEWSAKGHPHSFESKICFLLNPKYYKVIYDSHNRKALGNINYPATDWQLTVDKYFTDHGFNHLSEHDIFLNDCNLWLKCWPEEK
;
A
#
# COMPACT_ATOMS: atom_id res chain seq x y z
N MET A 1 -7.45 8.22 21.00
CA MET A 1 -7.87 6.82 20.81
C MET A 1 -7.56 6.02 22.07
N THR A 2 -8.58 5.52 22.75
CA THR A 2 -8.49 4.63 23.91
C THR A 2 -7.90 3.27 23.53
N GLU A 3 -7.45 2.47 24.50
CA GLU A 3 -6.95 1.11 24.22
C GLU A 3 -8.02 0.19 23.61
N LYS A 4 -9.29 0.37 23.97
CA LYS A 4 -10.41 -0.38 23.37
C LYS A 4 -10.61 -0.03 21.90
N GLU A 5 -10.53 1.25 21.56
CA GLU A 5 -10.61 1.72 20.18
C GLU A 5 -9.41 1.26 19.36
N LYS A 6 -8.19 1.27 19.93
CA LYS A 6 -7.00 0.70 19.27
C LYS A 6 -7.16 -0.80 19.01
N ALA A 7 -7.67 -1.56 19.96
CA ALA A 7 -7.92 -2.99 19.80
C ALA A 7 -8.95 -3.27 18.69
N LEU A 8 -10.05 -2.51 18.67
CA LEU A 8 -11.05 -2.59 17.61
C LEU A 8 -10.47 -2.23 16.23
N TYR A 9 -9.70 -1.14 16.16
CA TYR A 9 -9.05 -0.71 14.92
C TYR A 9 -8.10 -1.78 14.38
N LYS A 10 -7.24 -2.35 15.23
CA LYS A 10 -6.33 -3.44 14.83
C LYS A 10 -7.09 -4.61 14.24
N ARG A 11 -8.17 -5.04 14.90
CA ARG A 11 -9.00 -6.16 14.43
C ARG A 11 -9.62 -5.87 13.05
N ILE A 12 -10.19 -4.68 12.86
CA ILE A 12 -10.78 -4.28 11.57
C ILE A 12 -9.70 -4.17 10.49
N ASN A 13 -8.56 -3.55 10.81
CA ASN A 13 -7.47 -3.32 9.86
C ASN A 13 -6.86 -4.63 9.37
N ILE A 14 -6.63 -5.59 10.27
CA ILE A 14 -6.08 -6.90 9.92
C ILE A 14 -7.09 -7.70 9.09
N TYR A 15 -8.36 -7.75 9.52
CA TYR A 15 -9.41 -8.42 8.76
C TYR A 15 -9.52 -7.87 7.32
N GLN A 16 -9.52 -6.55 7.15
CA GLN A 16 -9.51 -5.94 5.82
C GLN A 16 -8.31 -6.36 4.98
N LYS A 17 -7.10 -6.41 5.55
CA LYS A 17 -5.89 -6.85 4.83
C LYS A 17 -5.97 -8.31 4.40
N GLU A 18 -6.41 -9.19 5.30
CA GLU A 18 -6.59 -10.62 5.02
C GLU A 18 -7.62 -10.83 3.89
N THR A 19 -8.79 -10.19 4.00
CA THR A 19 -9.84 -10.25 2.98
C THR A 19 -9.36 -9.71 1.63
N PHE A 20 -8.72 -8.54 1.59
CA PHE A 20 -8.23 -7.99 0.32
C PHE A 20 -7.15 -8.87 -0.31
N ARG A 21 -6.23 -9.44 0.51
CA ARG A 21 -5.22 -10.38 0.04
C ARG A 21 -5.87 -11.62 -0.57
N GLU A 22 -6.84 -12.23 0.11
CA GLU A 22 -7.55 -13.41 -0.37
C GLU A 22 -8.15 -13.17 -1.76
N PHE A 23 -8.93 -12.09 -1.92
CA PHE A 23 -9.55 -11.77 -3.21
C PHE A 23 -8.53 -11.42 -4.30
N LEU A 24 -7.43 -10.72 -3.96
CA LEU A 24 -6.37 -10.43 -4.92
C LEU A 24 -5.73 -11.74 -5.42
N LEU A 25 -5.40 -12.66 -4.51
CA LEU A 25 -4.78 -13.94 -4.87
C LEU A 25 -5.74 -14.83 -5.68
N ASP A 26 -7.01 -14.88 -5.30
CA ASP A 26 -8.03 -15.62 -6.04
C ASP A 26 -8.17 -15.10 -7.48
N SER A 27 -8.22 -13.77 -7.67
CA SER A 27 -8.27 -13.17 -9.01
C SER A 27 -7.03 -13.52 -9.86
N ILE A 28 -5.85 -13.57 -9.24
CA ILE A 28 -4.60 -13.95 -9.93
C ILE A 28 -4.64 -15.44 -10.31
N GLN A 29 -5.06 -16.31 -9.39
CA GLN A 29 -5.14 -17.75 -9.61
C GLN A 29 -6.10 -18.12 -10.75
N ASN A 30 -7.18 -17.35 -10.91
CA ASN A 30 -8.18 -17.54 -11.96
C ASN A 30 -7.89 -16.73 -13.24
N ASP A 31 -6.74 -16.05 -13.34
CA ASP A 31 -6.38 -15.13 -14.45
C ASP A 31 -7.47 -14.06 -14.73
N ASP A 32 -8.20 -13.64 -13.69
CA ASP A 32 -9.30 -12.68 -13.77
C ASP A 32 -8.82 -11.26 -13.47
N GLN A 33 -8.29 -10.61 -14.51
CA GLN A 33 -7.82 -9.23 -14.43
C GLN A 33 -8.95 -8.24 -14.06
N VAL A 34 -10.20 -8.53 -14.45
CA VAL A 34 -11.34 -7.64 -14.19
C VAL A 34 -11.67 -7.63 -12.69
N SER A 35 -11.68 -8.80 -12.05
CA SER A 35 -11.84 -8.88 -10.60
C SER A 35 -10.67 -8.25 -9.87
N PHE A 36 -9.43 -8.51 -10.31
CA PHE A 36 -8.23 -7.86 -9.76
C PHE A 36 -8.36 -6.33 -9.78
N GLU A 37 -8.78 -5.74 -10.90
CA GLU A 37 -9.00 -4.29 -11.02
C GLU A 37 -10.01 -3.78 -9.99
N LYS A 38 -11.16 -4.45 -9.87
CA LYS A 38 -12.22 -4.05 -8.92
C LYS A 38 -11.71 -4.08 -7.48
N ILE A 39 -10.91 -5.09 -7.12
CA ILE A 39 -10.34 -5.22 -5.78
C ILE A 39 -9.30 -4.11 -5.53
N VAL A 40 -8.40 -3.85 -6.48
CA VAL A 40 -7.44 -2.73 -6.39
C VAL A 40 -8.17 -1.39 -6.24
N ARG A 41 -9.28 -1.18 -6.96
CA ARG A 41 -10.12 0.01 -6.83
C ARG A 41 -10.73 0.12 -5.43
N ALA A 42 -11.27 -0.97 -4.90
CA ALA A 42 -11.85 -1.02 -3.55
C ALA A 42 -10.82 -0.69 -2.47
N ILE A 43 -9.61 -1.26 -2.56
CA ILE A 43 -8.47 -0.92 -1.69
C ILE A 43 -8.14 0.56 -1.77
N GLY A 44 -8.04 1.09 -3.00
CA GLY A 44 -7.75 2.50 -3.24
C GLY A 44 -8.74 3.45 -2.58
N ILE A 45 -10.02 3.12 -2.62
CA ILE A 45 -11.10 3.89 -1.99
C ILE A 45 -11.03 3.73 -0.46
N ALA A 46 -11.01 2.50 0.05
CA ALA A 46 -11.03 2.20 1.47
C ALA A 46 -9.85 2.84 2.23
N TRP A 47 -8.68 2.89 1.60
CA TRP A 47 -7.46 3.45 2.20
C TRP A 47 -7.15 4.87 1.69
N GLY A 48 -8.07 5.48 0.94
CA GLY A 48 -7.99 6.86 0.46
C GLY A 48 -6.88 7.14 -0.55
N VAL A 49 -6.16 6.13 -1.04
CA VAL A 49 -5.02 6.28 -1.96
C VAL A 49 -5.43 6.36 -3.44
N ILE A 50 -6.72 6.18 -3.76
CA ILE A 50 -7.23 6.33 -5.13
C ILE A 50 -6.95 7.72 -5.72
N ARG A 51 -6.81 8.75 -4.87
CA ARG A 51 -6.45 10.12 -5.27
C ARG A 51 -5.05 10.28 -5.90
N THR A 52 -4.21 9.24 -5.79
CA THR A 52 -2.83 9.24 -6.28
C THR A 52 -2.71 8.90 -7.77
N VAL A 53 -3.81 8.50 -8.43
CA VAL A 53 -3.89 8.19 -9.86
C VAL A 53 -5.01 9.00 -10.54
N ILE A 54 -4.97 9.15 -11.87
CA ILE A 54 -6.02 9.83 -12.66
C ILE A 54 -7.20 8.87 -12.86
N LYS A 55 -8.43 9.38 -12.77
CA LYS A 55 -9.63 8.62 -13.15
C LYS A 55 -9.67 8.42 -14.67
N ASP A 56 -10.09 7.23 -15.12
CA ASP A 56 -10.07 6.82 -16.53
C ASP A 56 -11.02 7.62 -17.47
N SER A 57 -11.69 8.68 -16.99
CA SER A 57 -12.61 9.51 -17.78
C SER A 57 -12.13 10.96 -17.87
N PRO A 58 -12.03 11.53 -19.08
CA PRO A 58 -12.06 12.98 -19.28
C PRO A 58 -13.50 13.39 -19.63
N LYS A 59 -14.18 14.17 -18.79
CA LYS A 59 -15.18 15.16 -19.22
C LYS A 59 -15.60 16.06 -18.06
N VAL A 60 -15.43 17.36 -18.30
CA VAL A 60 -15.95 18.52 -17.54
C VAL A 60 -15.11 18.89 -16.31
N ASP A 61 -13.97 19.56 -16.52
CA ASP A 61 -13.84 21.02 -16.42
C ASP A 61 -12.36 21.44 -16.45
N ARG A 62 -12.03 22.31 -17.41
CA ARG A 62 -10.69 22.88 -17.63
C ARG A 62 -10.18 23.75 -16.46
N GLU A 63 -10.98 23.95 -15.41
CA GLU A 63 -10.60 24.70 -14.21
C GLU A 63 -9.82 23.85 -13.18
N ILE A 64 -9.86 22.51 -13.25
CA ILE A 64 -9.11 21.63 -12.34
C ILE A 64 -7.66 21.41 -12.82
N GLU A 65 -7.36 21.69 -14.10
CA GLU A 65 -6.03 21.54 -14.68
C GLU A 65 -4.98 22.47 -14.02
N GLU A 66 -5.35 23.69 -13.61
CA GLU A 66 -4.40 24.65 -13.03
C GLU A 66 -3.94 24.29 -11.60
N THR A 67 -4.70 23.48 -10.86
CA THR A 67 -4.23 22.97 -9.54
C THR A 67 -3.48 21.63 -9.65
N ALA A 68 -3.57 20.96 -10.80
CA ALA A 68 -2.99 19.64 -11.05
C ALA A 68 -1.53 19.67 -11.54
N GLU A 69 -1.06 20.80 -12.08
CA GLU A 69 0.32 20.98 -12.57
C GLU A 69 1.41 20.79 -11.47
N LYS A 70 1.03 20.80 -10.19
CA LYS A 70 1.99 20.69 -9.07
C LYS A 70 2.43 19.25 -8.73
N PHE A 71 1.80 18.22 -9.28
CA PHE A 71 2.13 16.82 -8.96
C PHE A 71 2.46 16.02 -10.22
N SER A 72 3.76 15.82 -10.42
CA SER A 72 4.42 14.94 -11.40
C SER A 72 3.58 13.74 -11.85
N LYS A 73 3.36 13.62 -13.17
CA LYS A 73 2.80 12.47 -13.92
C LYS A 73 1.92 11.53 -13.10
N LYS A 74 0.63 11.82 -13.03
CA LYS A 74 -0.35 10.83 -12.60
C LYS A 74 -0.69 9.94 -13.80
N GLN A 75 -0.33 8.66 -13.74
CA GLN A 75 -0.89 7.65 -14.64
C GLN A 75 -2.38 7.45 -14.38
N THR A 76 -3.13 7.01 -15.37
CA THR A 76 -4.53 6.61 -15.21
C THR A 76 -4.64 5.39 -14.30
N PHE A 77 -5.81 5.19 -13.70
CA PHE A 77 -6.06 4.04 -12.85
C PHE A 77 -5.94 2.73 -13.65
N SER A 78 -6.45 2.70 -14.88
CA SER A 78 -6.29 1.57 -15.80
C SER A 78 -4.83 1.27 -16.13
N GLU A 79 -3.99 2.29 -16.37
CA GLU A 79 -2.54 2.09 -16.57
C GLU A 79 -1.88 1.51 -15.32
N PHE A 80 -2.15 2.11 -14.15
CA PHE A 80 -1.63 1.63 -12.86
C PHE A 80 -1.98 0.16 -12.59
N VAL A 81 -3.26 -0.21 -12.75
CA VAL A 81 -3.68 -1.60 -12.54
C VAL A 81 -3.11 -2.53 -13.60
N GLY A 82 -3.03 -2.08 -14.85
CA GLY A 82 -2.42 -2.83 -15.93
C GLY A 82 -0.96 -3.16 -15.66
N GLU A 83 -0.19 -2.22 -15.11
CA GLU A 83 1.20 -2.44 -14.70
C GLU A 83 1.33 -3.42 -13.53
N LEU A 84 0.48 -3.29 -12.51
CA LEU A 84 0.42 -4.22 -11.39
C LEU A 84 0.10 -5.64 -11.88
N TRP A 85 -0.89 -5.80 -12.75
CA TRP A 85 -1.29 -7.09 -13.30
C TRP A 85 -0.17 -7.75 -14.11
N LYS A 86 0.51 -6.97 -14.97
CA LYS A 86 1.66 -7.45 -15.76
C LYS A 86 2.82 -7.92 -14.88
N ASN A 87 2.98 -7.35 -13.69
CA ASN A 87 4.09 -7.67 -12.77
C ASN A 87 3.68 -8.55 -11.59
N LYS A 88 2.46 -9.11 -11.56
CA LYS A 88 1.93 -9.89 -10.44
C LYS A 88 2.86 -10.99 -9.95
N ASP A 89 3.47 -11.77 -10.85
CA ASP A 89 4.39 -12.85 -10.49
C ASP A 89 5.70 -12.34 -9.88
N LYS A 90 6.20 -11.20 -10.37
CA LYS A 90 7.36 -10.55 -9.76
C LYS A 90 7.04 -10.04 -8.36
N ILE A 91 5.84 -9.51 -8.14
CA ILE A 91 5.39 -9.06 -6.81
C ILE A 91 5.29 -10.26 -5.86
N LEU A 92 4.62 -11.33 -6.28
CA LEU A 92 4.46 -12.57 -5.50
C LEU A 92 5.81 -13.21 -5.12
N THR A 93 6.83 -13.05 -5.97
CA THR A 93 8.19 -13.58 -5.72
C THR A 93 9.14 -12.56 -5.08
N GLY A 94 8.69 -11.32 -4.80
CA GLY A 94 9.52 -10.26 -4.22
C GLY A 94 10.55 -9.65 -5.19
N LYS A 95 10.45 -9.95 -6.48
CA LYS A 95 11.35 -9.45 -7.52
C LYS A 95 10.93 -8.09 -8.08
N TYR A 96 9.73 -7.61 -7.78
CA TYR A 96 9.23 -6.31 -8.24
C TYR A 96 9.74 -5.17 -7.36
N LYS A 97 10.53 -4.28 -7.94
CA LYS A 97 11.18 -3.13 -7.27
C LYS A 97 10.74 -1.78 -7.83
N GLU A 98 10.07 -1.80 -8.97
CA GLU A 98 9.68 -0.63 -9.76
C GLU A 98 8.70 0.26 -8.99
N TRP A 99 7.94 -0.26 -8.03
CA TRP A 99 7.08 0.51 -7.13
C TRP A 99 7.80 1.66 -6.39
N SER A 100 9.12 1.56 -6.23
CA SER A 100 9.97 2.55 -5.57
C SER A 100 10.59 3.58 -6.52
N ALA A 101 10.40 3.42 -7.84
CA ALA A 101 10.98 4.30 -8.86
C ALA A 101 10.27 5.66 -8.93
N LYS A 102 11.03 6.70 -9.31
CA LYS A 102 10.54 8.09 -9.33
C LYS A 102 9.27 8.21 -10.19
N GLY A 103 8.24 8.86 -9.64
CA GLY A 103 6.98 9.13 -10.35
C GLY A 103 5.91 8.05 -10.14
N HIS A 104 6.21 6.97 -9.42
CA HIS A 104 5.21 5.97 -9.06
C HIS A 104 4.27 6.48 -7.95
N PRO A 105 3.01 6.01 -7.91
CA PRO A 105 2.10 6.25 -6.80
C PRO A 105 2.50 5.39 -5.59
N HIS A 106 3.69 5.64 -5.03
CA HIS A 106 4.40 4.77 -4.08
C HIS A 106 3.52 4.24 -2.94
N SER A 107 2.65 5.09 -2.39
CA SER A 107 1.76 4.70 -1.30
C SER A 107 0.70 3.70 -1.73
N PHE A 108 0.13 3.85 -2.92
CA PHE A 108 -0.88 2.92 -3.44
C PHE A 108 -0.21 1.64 -3.93
N GLU A 109 0.91 1.75 -4.64
CA GLU A 109 1.60 0.59 -5.18
C GLU A 109 2.19 -0.32 -4.10
N SER A 110 2.80 0.27 -3.07
CA SER A 110 3.30 -0.49 -1.91
C SER A 110 2.19 -1.21 -1.14
N LYS A 111 0.97 -0.65 -1.10
CA LYS A 111 -0.21 -1.31 -0.49
C LYS A 111 -0.54 -2.61 -1.22
N ILE A 112 -0.55 -2.58 -2.55
CA ILE A 112 -0.81 -3.78 -3.35
C ILE A 112 0.35 -4.77 -3.23
N CYS A 113 1.60 -4.30 -3.29
CA CYS A 113 2.78 -5.15 -3.08
C CYS A 113 2.76 -5.85 -1.71
N PHE A 114 2.50 -5.11 -0.65
CA PHE A 114 2.37 -5.62 0.72
C PHE A 114 1.25 -6.66 0.85
N LEU A 115 0.08 -6.42 0.25
CA LEU A 115 -1.03 -7.37 0.29
C LEU A 115 -0.73 -8.65 -0.49
N LEU A 116 -0.05 -8.56 -1.62
CA LEU A 116 0.31 -9.73 -2.45
C LEU A 116 1.48 -10.53 -1.88
N ASN A 117 2.45 -9.88 -1.23
CA ASN A 117 3.60 -10.56 -0.62
C ASN A 117 4.04 -9.89 0.69
N PRO A 118 3.30 -10.10 1.80
CA PRO A 118 3.61 -9.47 3.07
C PRO A 118 4.96 -9.91 3.64
N LYS A 119 5.40 -11.14 3.36
CA LYS A 119 6.69 -11.66 3.85
C LYS A 119 7.89 -10.94 3.27
N TYR A 120 7.80 -10.47 2.03
CA TYR A 120 8.85 -9.67 1.41
C TYR A 120 8.71 -8.18 1.74
N TYR A 121 7.56 -7.58 1.43
CA TYR A 121 7.41 -6.11 1.53
C TYR A 121 7.20 -5.61 2.97
N LYS A 122 6.68 -6.46 3.87
CA LYS A 122 6.65 -6.34 5.35
C LYS A 122 5.91 -5.14 5.96
N VAL A 123 5.99 -3.94 5.40
CA VAL A 123 5.36 -2.70 5.89
C VAL A 123 5.00 -1.80 4.72
N ILE A 124 3.81 -1.20 4.78
CA ILE A 124 3.29 -0.29 3.74
C ILE A 124 4.08 1.03 3.75
N TYR A 125 4.45 1.53 2.56
CA TYR A 125 5.06 2.85 2.42
C TYR A 125 3.99 3.95 2.51
N ASP A 126 3.83 4.56 3.69
CA ASP A 126 2.99 5.75 3.87
C ASP A 126 3.59 6.74 4.88
N SER A 127 2.91 7.87 5.11
CA SER A 127 3.42 8.91 6.00
C SER A 127 3.54 8.46 7.47
N HIS A 128 2.62 7.64 7.96
CA HIS A 128 2.60 7.19 9.35
C HIS A 128 3.69 6.16 9.61
N ASN A 129 3.79 5.15 8.76
CA ASN A 129 4.84 4.13 8.88
C ASN A 129 6.23 4.72 8.72
N ARG A 130 6.43 5.65 7.78
CA ARG A 130 7.71 6.37 7.64
C ARG A 130 8.07 7.17 8.89
N LYS A 131 7.10 7.88 9.46
CA LYS A 131 7.28 8.62 10.71
C LYS A 131 7.58 7.67 11.88
N ALA A 132 6.91 6.53 11.97
CA ALA A 132 7.10 5.54 13.03
C ALA A 132 8.47 4.85 12.98
N LEU A 133 9.05 4.72 11.78
CA LEU A 133 10.42 4.22 11.57
C LEU A 133 11.49 5.33 11.62
N GLY A 134 11.11 6.54 12.04
CA GLY A 134 12.04 7.60 12.43
C GLY A 134 12.32 8.69 11.39
N ASN A 135 11.79 8.61 10.16
CA ASN A 135 11.96 9.69 9.19
C ASN A 135 10.81 9.76 8.17
N ILE A 136 10.02 10.84 8.22
CA ILE A 136 8.94 11.10 7.25
C ILE A 136 9.45 11.32 5.82
N ASN A 137 10.74 11.61 5.64
CA ASN A 137 11.39 11.88 4.36
C ASN A 137 12.14 10.66 3.80
N TYR A 138 11.96 9.45 4.35
CA TYR A 138 12.54 8.25 3.73
C TYR A 138 12.09 8.17 2.26
N PRO A 139 13.04 8.08 1.31
CA PRO A 139 12.72 7.90 -0.09
C PRO A 139 12.19 6.47 -0.31
N ALA A 140 11.32 6.30 -1.30
CA ALA A 140 10.74 5.00 -1.60
C ALA A 140 11.81 3.95 -1.98
N THR A 141 12.91 4.39 -2.61
CA THR A 141 14.03 3.53 -3.02
C THR A 141 14.72 2.81 -1.86
N ASP A 142 14.75 3.43 -0.68
CA ASP A 142 15.47 2.91 0.49
C ASP A 142 14.51 2.21 1.47
N TRP A 143 13.22 2.16 1.13
CA TRP A 143 12.18 1.69 2.04
C TRP A 143 12.38 0.24 2.44
N GLN A 144 12.61 -0.65 1.46
CA GLN A 144 12.74 -2.08 1.75
C GLN A 144 13.95 -2.35 2.66
N LEU A 145 15.09 -1.67 2.42
CA LEU A 145 16.28 -1.78 3.26
C LEU A 145 16.00 -1.31 4.69
N THR A 146 15.25 -0.21 4.84
CA THR A 146 14.86 0.34 6.14
C THR A 146 13.96 -0.64 6.92
N VAL A 147 12.98 -1.22 6.23
CA VAL A 147 12.06 -2.20 6.82
C VAL A 147 12.78 -3.49 7.17
N ASP A 148 13.67 -3.98 6.31
CA ASP A 148 14.46 -5.19 6.56
C ASP A 148 15.38 -5.02 7.78
N LYS A 149 16.01 -3.86 7.90
CA LYS A 149 16.79 -3.50 9.10
C LYS A 149 15.91 -3.48 10.34
N TYR A 150 14.74 -2.81 10.28
CA TYR A 150 13.79 -2.79 11.39
C TYR A 150 13.39 -4.20 11.84
N PHE A 151 13.06 -5.11 10.92
CA PHE A 151 12.70 -6.49 11.25
C PHE A 151 13.88 -7.26 11.86
N THR A 152 15.09 -7.06 11.35
CA THR A 152 16.31 -7.69 11.87
C THR A 152 16.60 -7.23 13.30
N ASP A 153 16.59 -5.91 13.53
CA ASP A 153 16.90 -5.30 14.83
C ASP A 153 15.90 -5.71 15.93
N HIS A 154 14.69 -6.14 15.54
CA HIS A 154 13.63 -6.59 16.46
C HIS A 154 13.46 -8.13 16.49
N GLY A 155 14.29 -8.89 15.77
CA GLY A 155 14.24 -10.36 15.75
C GLY A 155 13.01 -10.96 15.06
N PHE A 156 12.38 -10.23 14.14
CA PHE A 156 11.14 -10.61 13.44
C PHE A 156 11.39 -11.54 12.24
N ASN A 157 12.22 -12.56 12.41
CA ASN A 157 12.73 -13.37 11.29
C ASN A 157 11.70 -14.38 10.72
N HIS A 158 10.65 -14.69 11.48
CA HIS A 158 9.69 -15.76 11.14
C HIS A 158 8.24 -15.41 11.50
N LEU A 159 7.84 -14.14 11.33
CA LEU A 159 6.46 -13.74 11.58
C LEU A 159 5.48 -14.44 10.63
N SER A 160 4.33 -14.83 11.17
CA SER A 160 3.19 -15.23 10.34
C SER A 160 2.68 -14.03 9.52
N GLU A 161 1.89 -14.28 8.48
CA GLU A 161 1.28 -13.18 7.71
C GLU A 161 0.41 -12.28 8.59
N HIS A 162 -0.33 -12.88 9.51
CA HIS A 162 -1.12 -12.19 10.52
C HIS A 162 -0.25 -11.27 11.39
N ASP A 163 0.89 -11.77 11.89
CA ASP A 163 1.80 -10.99 12.73
C ASP A 163 2.46 -9.85 11.95
N ILE A 164 2.72 -10.03 10.66
CA ILE A 164 3.20 -8.95 9.78
C ILE A 164 2.13 -7.87 9.64
N PHE A 165 0.87 -8.25 9.41
CA PHE A 165 -0.24 -7.30 9.32
C PHE A 165 -0.47 -6.53 10.63
N LEU A 166 -0.37 -7.23 11.76
CA LEU A 166 -0.44 -6.64 13.09
C LEU A 166 0.73 -5.69 13.34
N ASN A 167 1.95 -6.06 12.94
CA ASN A 167 3.13 -5.22 13.08
C ASN A 167 3.01 -3.91 12.27
N ASP A 168 2.60 -4.00 11.00
CA ASP A 168 2.33 -2.81 10.17
C ASP A 168 1.25 -1.92 10.81
N CYS A 169 0.16 -2.50 11.32
CA CYS A 169 -0.89 -1.75 12.01
C CYS A 169 -0.37 -1.06 13.28
N ASN A 170 0.47 -1.75 14.07
CA ASN A 170 1.07 -1.19 15.27
C ASN A 170 2.00 -0.01 14.95
N LEU A 171 2.82 -0.11 13.90
CA LEU A 171 3.66 1.00 13.43
C LEU A 171 2.80 2.19 13.03
N TRP A 172 1.75 1.95 12.27
CA TRP A 172 0.87 2.99 11.78
C TRP A 172 0.14 3.73 12.92
N LEU A 173 -0.30 2.99 13.94
CA LEU A 173 -0.95 3.54 15.14
C LEU A 173 0.00 4.33 16.06
N LYS A 174 1.31 4.05 16.07
CA LYS A 174 2.29 4.87 16.84
C LYS A 174 2.27 6.34 16.44
N CYS A 175 1.89 6.61 15.19
CA CYS A 175 1.85 7.96 14.63
C CYS A 175 0.43 8.49 14.44
N TRP A 176 -0.58 7.79 14.97
CA TRP A 176 -1.94 8.31 15.00
C TRP A 176 -1.96 9.60 15.82
N PRO A 177 -2.56 10.70 15.33
CA PRO A 177 -2.62 11.93 16.09
C PRO A 177 -3.32 11.69 17.43
N GLU A 178 -2.61 11.90 18.53
CA GLU A 178 -3.26 12.13 19.82
C GLU A 178 -4.03 13.43 19.68
N GLU A 179 -5.34 13.40 19.94
CA GLU A 179 -6.14 14.61 20.04
C GLU A 179 -5.48 15.51 21.08
N LYS A 180 -5.06 16.70 20.65
CA LYS A 180 -4.55 17.76 21.54
C LYS A 180 -5.69 18.39 22.30
#